data_AF-A0A7Y5RWR3-F1
#
_entry.id   AF-A0A7Y5RWR3-F1
#
_cell.length_a   1.000
_cell.length_b   1.000
_cell.length_c   1.000
_cell.angle_alpha   90.00
_cell.angle_beta   90.00
_cell.angle_gamma   90.00
#
_symmetry.space_group_name_H-M   'P 1'
#
loop_
_entity.id
_entity.type
_entity.pdbx_description
1 polymer ?
#
loop_
_entity_poly.entity_id
_entity_poly.type
_entity_poly.pdbx_seq_one_letter_code
_entity_poly.pdbx_strand_id
1 'polypeptide(L)'
;MTDAVLLTGLIFFISLLYSSVGHGGASGYLAVMALFGVAPPVMKPAALMLNLLVAGIATYRFGRAGAFSGRVFWPFAAASVPAALIGGTLTLPTEIYKPIVGATLLFAAWRLARPSAPAA
;
A
#
# COMPACT_ATOMS: atom_id res chain seq x y z
N MET A 1 13.79 14.28 16.76
CA MET A 1 13.16 13.14 17.47
C MET A 1 11.64 13.14 17.29
N THR A 2 11.00 14.30 17.40
CA THR A 2 9.55 14.49 17.22
C THR A 2 9.05 14.01 15.85
N ASP A 3 9.76 14.30 14.75
CA ASP A 3 9.34 13.90 13.40
C ASP A 3 9.32 12.39 13.20
N ALA A 4 10.30 11.68 13.77
CA ALA A 4 10.37 10.24 13.71
C ALA A 4 9.21 9.59 14.49
N VAL A 5 8.92 10.09 15.69
CA VAL A 5 7.78 9.61 16.50
C VAL A 5 6.46 9.84 15.78
N LEU A 6 6.29 11.02 15.17
CA LEU A 6 5.08 11.35 14.41
C LEU A 6 4.92 10.46 13.16
N LEU A 7 6.00 10.28 12.39
CA LEU A 7 6.02 9.41 11.22
C LEU A 7 5.64 7.97 11.58
N THR A 8 6.27 7.41 12.63
CA THR A 8 5.97 6.04 13.08
C THR A 8 4.54 5.93 13.61
N GLY A 9 4.05 6.93 14.34
CA GLY A 9 2.66 6.97 14.80
C GLY A 9 1.64 6.98 13.66
N LEU A 10 1.90 7.77 12.61
CA LEU A 10 1.06 7.81 11.41
C LEU A 10 1.09 6.49 10.63
N ILE A 11 2.27 5.91 10.44
CA ILE A 11 2.42 4.59 9.79
C ILE A 11 1.63 3.54 10.59
N PHE A 12 1.80 3.51 11.91
CA PHE A 12 1.07 2.59 12.79
C PHE A 12 -0.45 2.74 12.64
N PHE A 13 -0.95 3.97 12.67
CA PHE A 13 -2.38 4.24 12.53
C PHE A 13 -2.93 3.80 11.17
N ILE A 14 -2.21 4.10 10.08
CA ILE A 14 -2.59 3.68 8.72
C ILE A 14 -2.58 2.15 8.60
N SER A 15 -1.54 1.48 9.11
CA SER A 15 -1.46 0.02 9.13
C SER A 15 -2.61 -0.60 9.93
N LEU A 16 -2.97 -0.03 11.09
CA LEU A 16 -4.11 -0.48 11.89
C LEU A 16 -5.43 -0.36 11.11
N LEU A 17 -5.64 0.77 10.44
CA LEU A 17 -6.85 1.00 9.65
C LEU A 17 -6.95 0.01 8.48
N TYR A 18 -5.86 -0.16 7.72
CA TYR A 18 -5.80 -1.11 6.62
C TYR A 18 -5.99 -2.57 7.07
N SER A 19 -5.39 -2.99 8.18
CA SER A 19 -5.61 -4.32 8.76
C SER A 19 -7.06 -4.53 9.24
N SER A 20 -7.74 -3.47 9.68
CA SER A 20 -9.12 -3.57 10.18
C SER A 20 -10.10 -3.95 9.06
N VAL A 21 -9.91 -3.42 7.86
CA VAL A 21 -10.69 -3.76 6.66
C VAL A 21 -10.08 -4.88 5.82
N GLY A 22 -8.85 -5.32 6.15
CA GLY A 22 -8.10 -6.31 5.38
C GLY A 22 -7.57 -5.80 4.04
N HIS A 23 -7.35 -4.49 3.91
CA HIS A 23 -6.92 -3.86 2.67
C HIS A 23 -5.40 -3.77 2.59
N GLY A 24 -4.77 -4.51 1.68
CA GLY A 24 -3.34 -4.41 1.39
C GLY A 24 -2.99 -3.19 0.53
N GLY A 25 -3.25 -1.98 1.01
CA GLY A 25 -2.95 -0.74 0.27
C GLY A 25 -1.59 -0.13 0.63
N ALA A 26 -0.68 0.08 -0.32
CA ALA A 26 0.60 0.73 -0.03
C ALA A 26 0.52 2.28 0.07
N SER A 27 -0.58 2.86 -0.40
CA SER A 27 -0.72 4.28 -0.70
C SER A 27 -0.60 5.18 0.52
N GLY A 28 -1.21 4.82 1.64
CA GLY A 28 -1.17 5.65 2.86
C GLY A 28 0.25 5.82 3.43
N TYR A 29 1.00 4.71 3.59
CA TYR A 29 2.38 4.79 4.10
C TYR A 29 3.30 5.50 3.10
N LEU A 30 3.14 5.26 1.79
CA LEU A 30 3.91 5.98 0.76
C LEU A 30 3.64 7.48 0.79
N ALA A 31 2.39 7.89 1.00
CA ALA A 31 2.02 9.30 1.10
C ALA A 31 2.70 9.98 2.30
N VAL A 32 2.59 9.39 3.50
CA VAL A 32 3.22 9.95 4.70
C VAL A 32 4.74 9.95 4.57
N MET A 33 5.35 8.86 4.11
CA MET A 33 6.80 8.83 3.91
C MET A 33 7.27 9.85 2.87
N ALA A 34 6.49 10.12 1.82
CA ALA A 34 6.80 11.17 0.85
C ALA A 34 6.75 12.57 1.48
N LEU A 35 5.72 12.85 2.29
CA LEU A 35 5.55 14.13 3.00
C LEU A 35 6.68 14.40 4.00
N PHE A 36 7.15 13.36 4.69
CA PHE A 36 8.31 13.43 5.59
C PHE A 36 9.65 13.37 4.86
N GLY A 37 9.66 13.38 3.52
CA GLY A 37 10.87 13.47 2.73
C GLY A 37 11.72 12.19 2.66
N VAL A 38 11.21 11.05 3.13
CA VAL A 38 11.93 9.76 3.14
C VAL A 38 12.46 9.43 1.73
N ALA A 39 13.66 8.86 1.67
CA ALA A 39 14.30 8.54 0.41
C ALA A 39 13.65 7.31 -0.26
N PRO A 40 13.44 7.29 -1.60
CA PRO A 40 12.81 6.17 -2.30
C PRO A 40 13.39 4.78 -2.01
N PRO A 41 14.73 4.60 -1.86
CA PRO A 41 15.32 3.31 -1.51
C PRO A 41 14.83 2.74 -0.18
N VAL A 42 14.38 3.59 0.75
CA VAL A 42 13.80 3.17 2.04
C VAL A 42 12.28 3.10 1.96
N MET A 43 11.63 4.04 1.26
CA MET A 43 10.17 4.11 1.13
C MET A 43 9.56 2.82 0.55
N LYS A 44 10.11 2.35 -0.58
CA LYS A 44 9.58 1.18 -1.31
C LYS A 44 9.59 -0.10 -0.47
N PRO A 45 10.76 -0.54 0.07
CA PRO A 45 10.79 -1.77 0.86
C PRO A 45 10.00 -1.64 2.16
N ALA A 46 10.02 -0.48 2.83
CA ALA A 46 9.21 -0.27 4.03
C ALA A 46 7.71 -0.42 3.76
N ALA A 47 7.21 0.23 2.69
CA ALA A 47 5.82 0.10 2.28
C ALA A 47 5.45 -1.36 1.93
N LEU A 48 6.32 -2.07 1.22
CA LEU A 48 6.11 -3.47 0.85
C LEU A 48 6.04 -4.38 2.08
N MET A 49 6.97 -4.24 3.03
CA MET A 49 7.00 -5.03 4.26
C MET A 49 5.73 -4.81 5.11
N LEU A 50 5.34 -3.56 5.29
CA LEU A 50 4.10 -3.21 6.00
C LEU A 50 2.88 -3.83 5.31
N ASN A 51 2.83 -3.75 3.98
CA ASN A 51 1.70 -4.28 3.22
C ASN A 51 1.63 -5.82 3.30
N LEU A 52 2.78 -6.49 3.31
CA LEU A 52 2.85 -7.95 3.45
C LEU A 52 2.39 -8.39 4.85
N LEU A 53 2.73 -7.64 5.89
CA LEU A 53 2.27 -7.89 7.26
C LEU A 53 0.74 -7.69 7.37
N VAL A 54 0.21 -6.56 6.90
CA VAL A 54 -1.22 -6.25 6.90
C VAL A 54 -2.02 -7.28 6.12
N ALA A 55 -1.56 -7.61 4.90
CA ALA A 55 -2.20 -8.62 4.06
C ALA A 55 -2.10 -10.02 4.68
N GLY A 56 -0.97 -10.38 5.28
CA GLY A 56 -0.78 -11.66 5.97
C GLY A 56 -1.76 -11.86 7.13
N ILE A 57 -1.99 -10.81 7.94
CA ILE A 57 -3.01 -10.83 9.00
C ILE A 57 -4.40 -11.08 8.39
N ALA A 58 -4.75 -10.38 7.32
CA ALA A 58 -6.03 -10.55 6.64
C ALA A 58 -6.16 -11.98 6.07
N THR A 59 -5.16 -12.47 5.35
CA THR A 59 -5.12 -13.83 4.80
C THR A 59 -5.28 -14.89 5.89
N TYR A 60 -4.59 -14.75 7.02
CA TYR A 60 -4.74 -15.66 8.15
C TYR A 60 -6.17 -15.65 8.71
N ARG A 61 -6.75 -14.46 8.94
CA ARG A 61 -8.11 -14.32 9.47
C ARG A 61 -9.16 -14.90 8.53
N PHE A 62 -9.10 -14.58 7.23
CA PHE A 62 -10.03 -15.08 6.22
C PHE A 62 -9.83 -16.57 5.94
N GLY A 63 -8.58 -17.05 5.98
CA GLY A 63 -8.26 -18.47 5.86
C GLY A 63 -8.88 -19.27 7.00
N ARG A 64 -8.76 -18.81 8.25
CA ARG A 64 -9.39 -19.45 9.41
C ARG A 64 -10.92 -19.44 9.35
N ALA A 65 -11.50 -18.42 8.73
CA ALA A 65 -12.95 -18.30 8.54
C ALA A 65 -13.49 -19.14 7.36
N GLY A 66 -12.64 -19.89 6.63
CA GLY A 66 -13.05 -20.67 5.46
C GLY A 66 -13.41 -19.82 4.24
N ALA A 67 -13.19 -18.50 4.27
CA ALA A 67 -13.55 -17.56 3.22
C ALA A 67 -12.46 -17.43 2.13
N PHE A 68 -11.55 -18.39 2.03
CA PHE A 68 -10.43 -18.34 1.10
C PHE A 68 -10.69 -19.18 -0.15
N SER A 69 -10.69 -18.54 -1.32
CA SER A 69 -10.81 -19.23 -2.61
C SER A 69 -9.44 -19.40 -3.28
N GLY A 70 -8.88 -20.61 -3.20
CA GLY A 70 -7.62 -20.94 -3.88
C GLY A 70 -7.68 -20.75 -5.40
N ARG A 71 -8.85 -20.95 -6.01
CA ARG A 71 -9.05 -20.81 -7.46
C ARG A 71 -8.88 -19.37 -7.95
N VAL A 72 -9.21 -18.40 -7.09
CA VAL A 72 -9.00 -16.97 -7.37
C VAL A 72 -7.59 -16.56 -6.94
N PHE A 73 -7.09 -17.09 -5.82
CA PHE A 73 -5.77 -16.73 -5.31
C PHE A 73 -4.63 -17.02 -6.28
N TRP A 74 -4.55 -18.24 -6.83
CA TRP A 74 -3.42 -18.65 -7.67
C TRP A 74 -3.17 -17.78 -8.91
N PRO A 75 -4.17 -17.42 -9.74
CA PRO A 75 -3.93 -16.55 -10.89
C PRO A 75 -3.45 -15.15 -10.47
N PHE A 76 -3.99 -14.59 -9.38
CA PHE A 76 -3.52 -13.31 -8.86
C PHE A 76 -2.11 -13.41 -8.27
N ALA A 77 -1.79 -14.48 -7.54
CA ALA A 77 -0.47 -14.70 -6.97
C ALA A 77 0.60 -14.86 -8.08
N ALA A 78 0.31 -15.68 -9.10
CA ALA A 78 1.22 -15.93 -10.21
C ALA A 78 1.50 -14.66 -11.04
N ALA A 79 0.52 -13.76 -11.19
CA ALA A 79 0.71 -12.49 -11.90
C ALA A 79 1.35 -11.41 -11.02
N SER A 80 0.95 -11.31 -9.74
CA SER A 80 1.38 -10.24 -8.84
C SER A 80 2.80 -10.40 -8.34
N VAL A 81 3.26 -11.63 -8.05
CA VAL A 81 4.61 -11.86 -7.51
C VAL A 81 5.70 -11.41 -8.49
N PRO A 82 5.70 -11.78 -9.79
CA PRO A 82 6.66 -11.28 -10.76
C PRO A 82 6.56 -9.77 -10.98
N ALA A 83 5.33 -9.24 -11.08
CA ALA A 83 5.12 -7.80 -11.27
C ALA A 83 5.64 -6.97 -10.08
N ALA A 84 5.44 -7.44 -8.85
CA ALA A 84 5.95 -6.82 -7.64
C ALA A 84 7.48 -6.87 -7.57
N LEU A 85 8.10 -7.99 -7.99
CA LEU A 85 9.55 -8.09 -8.09
C LEU A 85 10.12 -7.09 -9.10
N ILE A 86 9.55 -7.01 -10.30
CA ILE A 86 9.98 -6.05 -11.34
C ILE A 86 9.81 -4.60 -10.85
N GLY A 87 8.67 -4.28 -10.24
CA GLY A 87 8.44 -2.94 -9.68
C GLY A 87 9.36 -2.60 -8.50
N GLY A 88 9.75 -3.62 -7.71
CA GLY A 88 10.67 -3.49 -6.58
C GLY A 88 12.13 -3.30 -7.00
N THR A 89 12.57 -3.97 -8.06
CA THR A 89 13.95 -3.85 -8.59
C THR A 89 14.14 -2.57 -9.41
N LEU A 90 13.07 -1.94 -9.90
CA LEU A 90 13.16 -0.66 -10.58
C LEU A 90 13.73 0.43 -9.66
N THR A 91 14.96 0.84 -9.91
CA THR A 91 15.58 2.02 -9.29
C THR A 91 15.31 3.23 -10.16
N LEU A 92 14.46 4.13 -9.66
CA LEU A 92 14.12 5.38 -10.34
C LEU A 92 14.80 6.53 -9.60
N PRO A 93 15.37 7.52 -10.33
CA PRO A 93 15.82 8.76 -9.72
C PRO A 93 14.72 9.39 -8.87
N THR A 94 15.10 9.94 -7.70
CA THR A 94 14.16 10.55 -6.75
C THR A 94 13.30 11.64 -7.40
N GLU A 95 13.89 12.40 -8.32
CA GLU A 95 13.24 13.47 -9.08
C GLU A 95 12.08 12.99 -9.96
N ILE A 96 12.10 11.72 -10.36
CA ILE A 96 11.05 11.10 -11.18
C ILE A 96 10.07 10.33 -10.29
N TYR A 97 10.59 9.60 -9.30
CA TYR A 97 9.77 8.73 -8.45
C TYR A 97 8.75 9.51 -7.61
N LYS A 98 9.20 10.57 -6.91
CA LYS A 98 8.32 11.33 -5.99
C LYS A 98 7.14 12.00 -6.74
N PRO A 99 7.33 12.69 -7.87
CA PRO A 99 6.23 13.26 -8.63
C PRO A 99 5.25 12.21 -9.17
N ILE A 100 5.72 11.07 -9.66
CA ILE A 100 4.84 9.99 -10.15
C ILE A 100 3.96 9.45 -9.02
N VAL A 101 4.55 9.17 -7.85
CA VAL A 101 3.81 8.70 -6.68
C VAL A 101 2.79 9.76 -6.24
N GLY A 102 3.21 11.03 -6.16
CA GLY A 102 2.33 12.15 -5.80
C GLY A 102 1.14 12.28 -6.76
N ALA A 103 1.40 12.30 -8.07
CA ALA A 103 0.35 12.36 -9.10
C ALA A 103 -0.61 11.17 -9.01
N THR A 104 -0.10 9.96 -8.76
CA THR A 104 -0.92 8.76 -8.61
C THR A 104 -1.82 8.86 -7.38
N LEU A 105 -1.30 9.36 -6.25
CA LEU A 105 -2.07 9.56 -5.02
C LEU A 105 -3.14 10.64 -5.20
N LEU A 106 -2.80 11.77 -5.84
CA LEU A 106 -3.76 12.82 -6.15
C LEU A 106 -4.86 12.34 -7.09
N PHE A 107 -4.51 11.55 -8.11
CA PHE A 107 -5.48 10.93 -9.00
C PHE A 107 -6.42 9.97 -8.25
N ALA A 108 -5.88 9.14 -7.36
CA ALA A 108 -6.68 8.25 -6.53
C ALA A 108 -7.63 9.02 -5.60
N ALA A 109 -7.15 10.07 -4.95
CA ALA A 109 -7.95 10.95 -4.11
C ALA A 109 -9.07 11.63 -4.91
N TRP A 110 -8.76 12.16 -6.09
CA TRP A 110 -9.75 12.77 -6.97
C TRP A 110 -10.81 11.76 -7.42
N ARG A 111 -10.42 10.55 -7.84
CA ARG A 111 -11.35 9.49 -8.24
C ARG A 111 -12.30 9.13 -7.09
N LEU A 112 -11.78 9.01 -5.87
CA LEU A 112 -12.57 8.71 -4.68
C LEU A 112 -13.53 9.84 -4.31
N ALA A 113 -13.12 11.10 -4.49
CA ALA A 113 -13.92 12.27 -4.15
C ALA A 113 -15.06 12.55 -5.15
N ARG A 114 -15.07 11.91 -6.34
CA ARG A 114 -16.18 12.10 -7.27
C ARG A 114 -17.45 11.43 -6.73
N PRO A 115 -18.60 12.12 -6.74
CA PRO A 115 -19.88 11.50 -6.45
C PRO A 115 -20.10 10.33 -7.41
N SER A 116 -20.28 9.13 -6.86
CA SER A 116 -20.77 8.00 -7.66
C SER A 116 -22.24 8.28 -7.98
N ALA A 117 -22.61 8.24 -9.27
CA ALA A 117 -24.01 8.33 -9.67
C ALA A 117 -24.80 7.23 -8.93
N PRO A 118 -26.02 7.51 -8.42
CA PRO A 118 -26.81 6.50 -7.74
C PRO A 118 -27.01 5.31 -8.68
N ALA A 119 -26.70 4.12 -8.18
CA ALA A 119 -26.99 2.88 -8.89
C ALA A 119 -28.51 2.82 -9.12
N ALA A 120 -28.91 2.81 -10.39
CA ALA A 120 -30.31 2.66 -10.81
C ALA A 120 -30.80 1.23 -10.58
#